data_AF-A0A2N1PS32-F1
#
_entry.id   AF-A0A2N1PS32-F1
#
_cell.length_a   1.000
_cell.length_b   1.000
_cell.length_c   1.000
_cell.angle_alpha   90.00
_cell.angle_beta   90.00
_cell.angle_gamma   90.00
#
_symmetry.space_group_name_H-M   'P 1'
#
loop_
_entity.id
_entity.type
_entity.pdbx_description
1 polymer ?
#
loop_
_entity_poly.entity_id
_entity_poly.type
_entity_poly.pdbx_seq_one_letter_code
_entity_poly.pdbx_strand_id
1 'polypeptide(L)'
;MVWYILKGYFVIDFGEDMVTSFKKRILVVDDEPDIVEFLTQLLDMNGFDVIGTLDGADVLDLTIEHSPDLIILDMMLPNKDGWAVQDDLKANEATAGIPIIVLTAKDLTITKMINKEVYGVSEFIAKPFNPNFLLEKIREILGIS
;
A
#
# COMPACT_ATOMS: atom_id res chain seq x y z
N MET A 1 25.44 -21.51 -9.23
CA MET A 1 24.51 -20.44 -8.86
C MET A 1 24.04 -19.78 -10.15
N VAL A 2 22.85 -20.13 -10.62
CA VAL A 2 22.26 -19.63 -11.87
C VAL A 2 21.02 -18.81 -11.47
N TRP A 3 20.84 -17.65 -12.08
CA TRP A 3 19.74 -16.72 -11.78
C TRP A 3 18.74 -16.74 -12.94
N TYR A 4 17.45 -16.86 -12.62
CA TYR A 4 16.36 -16.69 -13.59
C TYR A 4 15.38 -15.62 -13.08
N ILE A 5 14.92 -14.77 -13.99
CA ILE A 5 13.88 -13.76 -13.72
C ILE A 5 12.59 -14.26 -14.38
N LEU A 6 11.60 -14.62 -13.56
CA LEU A 6 10.24 -14.89 -14.01
C LEU A 6 9.34 -13.85 -13.33
N LYS A 7 8.54 -13.12 -14.14
CA LYS A 7 7.51 -12.15 -13.74
C LYS A 7 7.33 -11.92 -12.23
N GLY A 8 8.18 -11.10 -11.62
CA GLY A 8 8.05 -10.65 -10.23
C GLY A 8 8.77 -11.48 -9.15
N TYR A 9 9.51 -12.53 -9.50
CA TYR A 9 10.19 -13.43 -8.54
C TYR A 9 11.71 -13.42 -8.71
N PHE A 10 12.41 -13.46 -7.57
CA PHE A 10 13.78 -13.93 -7.49
C PHE A 10 13.76 -15.43 -7.22
N VAL A 11 14.36 -16.22 -8.12
CA VAL A 11 14.54 -17.67 -7.93
C VAL A 11 16.01 -17.92 -7.61
N ILE A 12 16.28 -18.46 -6.41
CA ILE A 12 17.61 -18.94 -6.03
C ILE A 12 17.58 -20.46 -6.09
N ASP A 13 18.39 -21.02 -7.00
CA ASP A 13 18.53 -22.47 -7.19
C ASP A 13 19.58 -23.04 -6.23
N PHE A 14 19.12 -23.79 -5.22
CA PHE A 14 19.95 -24.49 -4.24
C PHE A 14 20.07 -26.00 -4.53
N GLY A 15 19.71 -26.47 -5.71
CA GLY A 15 19.99 -27.84 -6.15
C GLY A 15 18.94 -28.90 -5.82
N GLU A 16 18.04 -28.69 -4.84
CA GLU A 16 16.85 -29.54 -4.62
C GLU A 16 15.59 -28.78 -4.12
N ASP A 17 15.73 -27.55 -3.60
CA ASP A 17 14.62 -26.72 -3.14
C ASP A 17 14.57 -25.37 -3.88
N MET A 18 13.42 -25.06 -4.49
CA MET A 18 13.14 -23.73 -5.05
C MET A 18 12.54 -22.83 -3.96
N VAL A 19 13.25 -21.78 -3.56
CA VAL A 19 12.68 -20.73 -2.70
C VAL A 19 12.18 -19.59 -3.57
N THR A 20 10.85 -19.50 -3.76
CA THR A 20 10.20 -18.34 -4.36
C THR A 20 9.91 -17.30 -3.29
N SER A 21 10.65 -16.19 -3.28
CA SER A 21 10.26 -15.02 -2.48
C SER A 21 9.24 -14.19 -3.28
N PHE A 22 7.98 -14.21 -2.84
CA PHE A 22 6.94 -13.37 -3.42
C PHE A 22 7.15 -11.93 -2.93
N LYS A 23 7.31 -10.98 -3.86
CA LYS A 23 7.28 -9.56 -3.50
C LYS A 23 5.92 -9.22 -2.88
N LYS A 24 5.93 -8.53 -1.75
CA LYS A 24 4.71 -7.97 -1.15
C LYS A 24 4.15 -6.89 -2.05
N ARG A 25 2.84 -6.93 -2.29
CA ARG A 25 2.14 -6.02 -3.20
C ARG A 25 1.52 -4.86 -2.45
N ILE A 26 1.73 -3.64 -2.95
CA ILE A 26 1.17 -2.41 -2.39
C ILE A 26 0.32 -1.71 -3.44
N LEU A 27 -0.91 -1.35 -3.08
CA LEU A 27 -1.75 -0.47 -3.88
C LEU A 27 -1.58 0.97 -3.39
N VAL A 28 -1.20 1.88 -4.29
CA VAL A 28 -1.05 3.32 -4.03
C VAL A 28 -2.21 4.06 -4.70
N VAL A 29 -2.92 4.87 -3.93
CA VAL A 29 -4.09 5.64 -4.36
C VAL A 29 -3.87 7.11 -4.01
N ASP A 30 -3.69 7.94 -5.03
CA ASP A 30 -3.44 9.38 -4.87
C ASP A 30 -3.80 10.10 -6.19
N ASP A 31 -4.49 11.22 -6.16
CA ASP A 31 -4.88 11.93 -7.39
C ASP A 31 -3.74 12.76 -7.99
N GLU A 32 -2.63 12.92 -7.26
CA GLU A 32 -1.41 13.56 -7.73
C GLU A 32 -0.50 12.55 -8.47
N PRO A 33 -0.34 12.63 -9.81
CA PRO A 33 0.45 11.65 -10.57
C PRO A 33 1.92 11.57 -10.12
N ASP A 34 2.50 12.70 -9.74
CA ASP A 34 3.87 12.80 -9.26
C ASP A 34 4.07 12.03 -7.94
N ILE A 35 3.06 11.99 -7.07
CA ILE A 35 3.10 11.23 -5.80
C ILE A 35 3.00 9.73 -6.10
N VAL A 36 2.08 9.31 -6.97
CA VAL A 36 1.95 7.91 -7.37
C VAL A 36 3.22 7.42 -8.05
N GLU A 37 3.80 8.19 -8.97
CA GLU A 37 5.06 7.84 -9.64
C GLU A 37 6.21 7.74 -8.63
N PHE A 38 6.36 8.73 -7.75
CA PHE A 38 7.40 8.73 -6.72
C PHE A 38 7.29 7.51 -5.80
N LEU A 39 6.10 7.22 -5.27
CA LEU A 39 5.87 6.07 -4.40
C LEU A 39 6.10 4.75 -5.13
N THR A 40 5.69 4.65 -6.40
CA THR A 40 5.93 3.47 -7.23
C THR A 40 7.42 3.18 -7.35
N GLN A 41 8.23 4.19 -7.70
CA GLN A 41 9.68 4.03 -7.80
C GLN A 41 10.32 3.70 -6.45
N LEU A 42 9.95 4.42 -5.40
CA LEU A 42 10.48 4.22 -4.05
C LEU A 42 10.24 2.79 -3.54
N LEU A 43 9.01 2.29 -3.69
CA LEU A 43 8.60 0.99 -3.18
C LEU A 43 9.16 -0.16 -4.03
N ASP A 44 9.18 -0.03 -5.36
CA ASP A 44 9.78 -1.06 -6.23
C ASP A 44 11.28 -1.23 -5.96
N MET A 45 12.01 -0.11 -5.82
CA MET A 45 13.43 -0.11 -5.42
C MET A 45 13.67 -0.76 -4.04
N ASN A 46 12.64 -0.82 -3.19
CA ASN A 46 12.69 -1.43 -1.86
C ASN A 46 12.11 -2.85 -1.82
N GLY A 47 11.86 -3.47 -2.98
CA GLY A 47 11.51 -4.89 -3.09
C GLY A 47 10.00 -5.18 -3.05
N PHE A 48 9.15 -4.16 -3.17
CA PHE A 48 7.70 -4.34 -3.28
C PHE A 48 7.26 -4.47 -4.74
N ASP A 49 6.09 -5.06 -4.95
CA ASP A 49 5.32 -4.97 -6.20
C ASP A 49 4.30 -3.84 -6.01
N VAL A 50 4.11 -2.96 -6.99
CA VAL A 50 3.31 -1.75 -6.80
C VAL A 50 2.27 -1.60 -7.90
N ILE A 51 1.05 -1.30 -7.47
CA ILE A 51 -0.05 -0.92 -8.34
C ILE A 51 -0.42 0.51 -7.98
N GLY A 52 -0.45 1.41 -8.96
CA GLY A 52 -0.84 2.80 -8.77
C GLY A 52 -2.18 3.08 -9.43
N THR A 53 -3.03 3.86 -8.77
CA THR A 53 -4.24 4.44 -9.36
C THR A 53 -4.39 5.90 -8.94
N LEU A 54 -4.95 6.70 -9.85
CA LEU A 54 -5.24 8.12 -9.64
C LEU A 54 -6.69 8.37 -9.20
N ASP A 55 -7.51 7.32 -9.13
CA ASP A 55 -8.94 7.45 -8.85
C ASP A 55 -9.36 6.49 -7.74
N GLY A 56 -10.12 7.04 -6.78
CA GLY A 56 -10.77 6.28 -5.71
C GLY A 56 -11.88 5.35 -6.19
N ALA A 57 -12.44 5.58 -7.38
CA ALA A 57 -13.52 4.78 -7.94
C ALA A 57 -13.09 3.32 -8.21
N ASP A 58 -11.86 3.12 -8.68
CA ASP A 58 -11.35 1.81 -9.11
C ASP A 58 -10.74 1.00 -7.95
N VAL A 59 -10.58 1.60 -6.78
CA VAL A 59 -9.80 1.02 -5.67
C VAL A 59 -10.36 -0.31 -5.19
N LEU A 60 -11.69 -0.43 -5.05
CA LEU A 60 -12.29 -1.67 -4.58
C LEU A 60 -12.05 -2.81 -5.58
N ASP A 61 -12.28 -2.56 -6.87
CA ASP A 61 -12.12 -3.54 -7.93
C ASP A 61 -10.64 -3.96 -8.06
N LEU A 62 -9.72 -3.00 -8.06
CA LEU A 62 -8.27 -3.26 -8.06
C LEU A 62 -7.83 -4.07 -6.83
N THR A 63 -8.40 -3.77 -5.66
CA THR A 63 -8.07 -4.50 -4.43
C THR A 63 -8.56 -5.94 -4.50
N ILE A 64 -9.76 -6.19 -5.04
CA ILE A 64 -10.29 -7.54 -5.25
C ILE A 64 -9.45 -8.29 -6.29
N GLU A 65 -9.17 -7.66 -7.43
CA GLU A 65 -8.45 -8.29 -8.55
C GLU A 65 -7.01 -8.67 -8.16
N HIS A 66 -6.31 -7.77 -7.48
CA HIS A 66 -4.89 -7.91 -7.24
C HIS A 66 -4.50 -8.35 -5.84
N SER A 67 -5.45 -8.35 -4.89
CA SER A 67 -5.26 -8.77 -3.50
C SER A 67 -3.98 -8.18 -2.88
N PRO A 68 -3.84 -6.83 -2.83
CA PRO A 68 -2.63 -6.21 -2.28
C PRO A 68 -2.47 -6.55 -0.80
N ASP A 69 -1.21 -6.61 -0.35
CA ASP A 69 -0.88 -6.84 1.05
C ASP A 69 -1.04 -5.58 1.91
N LEU A 70 -1.01 -4.39 1.29
CA LEU A 70 -1.17 -3.09 1.95
C LEU A 70 -1.70 -2.05 0.96
N ILE A 71 -2.49 -1.09 1.46
CA ILE A 71 -2.99 0.05 0.68
C ILE A 71 -2.42 1.35 1.27
N ILE A 72 -1.89 2.23 0.43
CA ILE A 72 -1.57 3.63 0.76
C ILE A 72 -2.65 4.49 0.11
N LEU A 73 -3.39 5.25 0.91
CA LEU A 73 -4.59 5.96 0.49
C LEU A 73 -4.54 7.45 0.85
N ASP A 74 -4.69 8.33 -0.15
CA ASP A 74 -5.02 9.73 0.10
C ASP A 74 -6.50 9.89 0.48
N MET A 75 -6.76 10.81 1.40
CA MET A 75 -8.09 11.23 1.84
C MET A 75 -8.65 12.37 0.99
N MET A 76 -7.85 12.99 0.13
CA MET A 76 -8.32 14.00 -0.81
C MET A 76 -8.26 13.41 -2.20
N LEU A 77 -9.42 13.04 -2.73
CA LEU A 77 -9.58 12.50 -4.08
C LEU A 77 -10.75 13.24 -4.74
N PRO A 78 -10.66 13.59 -6.04
CA PRO A 78 -11.62 14.49 -6.68
C PRO A 78 -13.01 13.88 -6.86
N ASN A 79 -13.08 12.57 -7.13
CA ASN A 79 -14.33 11.89 -7.47
C ASN A 79 -14.97 11.15 -6.29
N LYS A 80 -14.17 10.68 -5.33
CA LYS A 80 -14.61 9.85 -4.21
C LYS A 80 -13.73 10.07 -2.99
N ASP A 81 -14.28 10.63 -1.92
CA ASP A 81 -13.55 10.90 -0.67
C ASP A 81 -12.87 9.62 -0.15
N GLY A 82 -11.63 9.73 0.34
CA GLY A 82 -10.86 8.55 0.76
C GLY A 82 -11.51 7.81 1.94
N TRP A 83 -12.33 8.48 2.75
CA TRP A 83 -13.14 7.82 3.78
C TRP A 83 -14.20 6.91 3.16
N ALA A 84 -14.84 7.32 2.06
CA ALA A 84 -15.80 6.49 1.34
C ALA A 84 -15.10 5.29 0.68
N VAL A 85 -13.89 5.49 0.15
CA VAL A 85 -13.05 4.38 -0.35
C VAL A 85 -12.75 3.37 0.77
N GLN A 86 -12.36 3.87 1.94
CA GLN A 86 -12.09 3.02 3.09
C GLN A 86 -13.34 2.25 3.54
N ASP A 87 -14.50 2.91 3.62
CA ASP A 87 -15.76 2.28 4.03
C ASP A 87 -16.12 1.13 3.09
N ASP A 88 -15.97 1.32 1.78
CA ASP A 88 -16.20 0.27 0.77
C ASP A 88 -15.23 -0.91 0.96
N LEU A 89 -13.95 -0.64 1.21
CA LEU A 89 -12.95 -1.67 1.47
C LEU A 89 -13.22 -2.45 2.77
N LYS A 90 -13.72 -1.79 3.82
CA LYS A 90 -14.05 -2.44 5.10
C LYS A 90 -15.39 -3.16 5.06
N ALA A 91 -16.32 -2.76 4.20
CA ALA A 91 -17.61 -3.42 4.02
C ALA A 91 -17.52 -4.75 3.24
N ASN A 92 -16.46 -4.93 2.44
CA ASN A 92 -16.25 -6.14 1.65
C ASN A 92 -15.33 -7.14 2.36
N GLU A 93 -15.81 -8.36 2.60
CA GLU A 93 -15.08 -9.42 3.32
C GLU A 93 -13.72 -9.75 2.69
N ALA A 94 -13.58 -9.66 1.36
CA ALA A 94 -12.34 -9.96 0.65
C ALA A 94 -11.24 -8.91 0.90
N THR A 95 -11.63 -7.68 1.27
CA THR A 95 -10.70 -6.53 1.39
C THR A 95 -10.61 -5.99 2.80
N ALA A 96 -11.55 -6.30 3.69
CA ALA A 96 -11.66 -5.72 5.03
C ALA A 96 -10.42 -5.95 5.91
N GLY A 97 -9.72 -7.06 5.70
CA GLY A 97 -8.51 -7.42 6.43
C GLY A 97 -7.24 -6.70 5.96
N ILE A 98 -7.28 -6.02 4.81
CA ILE A 98 -6.08 -5.38 4.24
C ILE A 98 -5.75 -4.12 5.06
N PRO A 99 -4.50 -3.97 5.52
CA PRO A 99 -4.07 -2.79 6.26
C PRO A 99 -4.01 -1.56 5.35
N ILE A 100 -4.39 -0.41 5.90
CA ILE A 100 -4.44 0.87 5.18
C ILE A 100 -3.54 1.87 5.91
N ILE A 101 -2.57 2.41 5.18
CA ILE A 101 -1.83 3.62 5.58
C ILE A 101 -2.51 4.80 4.91
N VAL A 102 -2.91 5.78 5.71
CA VAL A 102 -3.41 7.05 5.19
C VAL A 102 -2.23 7.97 4.97
N LEU A 103 -2.06 8.45 3.73
CA LEU A 103 -1.03 9.42 3.37
C LEU A 103 -1.68 10.64 2.74
N THR A 104 -1.82 11.74 3.49
CA THR A 104 -2.65 12.87 3.06
C THR A 104 -2.10 14.23 3.48
N ALA A 105 -2.40 15.26 2.69
CA ALA A 105 -2.19 16.66 3.08
C ALA A 105 -3.38 17.23 3.88
N LYS A 106 -4.48 16.49 4.01
CA LYS A 106 -5.63 16.88 4.85
C LYS A 106 -5.19 16.92 6.32
N ASP A 107 -5.47 18.03 7.00
CA ASP A 107 -5.18 18.14 8.44
C ASP A 107 -5.86 17.00 9.22
N LEU A 108 -5.04 16.16 9.81
CA LEU A 108 -5.49 15.11 10.72
C LEU A 108 -5.40 15.66 12.14
N THR A 109 -6.53 15.66 12.84
CA THR A 109 -6.50 16.03 14.26
C THR A 109 -5.67 15.03 15.04
N ILE A 110 -5.00 15.49 16.11
CA ILE A 110 -4.24 14.61 17.03
C ILE A 110 -5.12 13.46 17.51
N THR A 111 -6.41 13.71 17.73
CA THR A 111 -7.41 12.69 18.09
C THR A 111 -7.55 11.60 17.02
N LYS A 112 -7.49 11.93 15.72
CA LYS A 112 -7.51 10.92 14.65
C LYS A 112 -6.23 10.08 14.66
N MET A 113 -5.08 10.74 14.76
CA MET A 113 -3.77 10.08 14.77
C MET A 113 -3.61 9.10 15.95
N ILE A 114 -4.02 9.51 17.15
CA ILE A 114 -3.93 8.66 18.35
C ILE A 114 -4.93 7.50 18.30
N ASN A 115 -6.13 7.71 17.75
CA ASN A 115 -7.20 6.72 17.75
C ASN A 115 -7.26 5.92 16.43
N LYS A 116 -6.13 5.62 15.81
CA LYS A 116 -6.09 4.97 14.48
C LYS A 116 -6.88 3.66 14.38
N GLU A 117 -6.91 2.87 15.46
CA GLU A 117 -7.74 1.66 15.56
C GLU A 117 -9.24 1.95 15.43
N VAL A 118 -9.72 3.04 16.05
CA VAL A 118 -11.13 3.49 15.97
C VAL A 118 -11.48 3.85 14.54
N TYR A 119 -10.53 4.41 13.80
CA TYR A 119 -10.70 4.75 12.40
C TYR A 119 -10.41 3.59 11.46
N GLY A 120 -10.06 2.38 11.95
CA GLY A 120 -9.83 1.21 11.09
C GLY A 120 -8.63 1.32 10.14
N VAL A 121 -7.65 2.17 10.46
CA VAL A 121 -6.42 2.35 9.67
C VAL A 121 -5.19 1.95 10.48
N SER A 122 -4.16 1.50 9.78
CA SER A 122 -2.93 0.99 10.38
C SER A 122 -1.95 2.10 10.75
N GLU A 123 -1.93 3.18 9.95
CA GLU A 123 -1.11 4.35 10.23
C GLU A 123 -1.64 5.62 9.54
N PHE A 124 -1.35 6.78 10.12
CA PHE A 124 -1.57 8.09 9.53
C PHE A 124 -0.24 8.80 9.29
N ILE A 125 -0.02 9.27 8.06
CA ILE A 125 1.18 10.00 7.66
C ILE A 125 0.74 11.27 6.92
N ALA A 126 1.25 12.42 7.38
CA ALA A 126 0.97 13.70 6.74
C ALA A 126 1.94 13.97 5.59
N LYS A 127 1.44 14.55 4.49
CA LYS A 127 2.28 15.18 3.46
C LYS A 127 2.73 16.57 3.94
N PRO A 128 3.98 17.00 3.71
CA PRO A 128 5.10 16.23 3.16
C PRO A 128 5.59 15.18 4.16
N PHE A 129 5.99 14.02 3.66
CA PHE A 129 6.38 12.86 4.47
C PHE A 129 7.86 12.51 4.32
N ASN A 130 8.39 11.77 5.29
CA ASN A 130 9.72 11.18 5.20
C ASN A 130 9.64 9.78 4.54
N PRO A 131 10.30 9.55 3.39
CA PRO A 131 10.26 8.26 2.69
C PRO A 131 10.74 7.07 3.53
N ASN A 132 11.77 7.27 4.36
CA ASN A 132 12.30 6.21 5.23
C ASN A 132 11.31 5.84 6.33
N PHE A 133 10.60 6.83 6.87
CA PHE A 133 9.55 6.58 7.87
C PHE A 133 8.39 5.79 7.28
N LEU A 134 7.95 6.13 6.05
CA LEU A 134 6.93 5.36 5.34
C LEU A 134 7.38 3.90 5.13
N LEU A 135 8.62 3.69 4.66
CA LEU A 135 9.17 2.35 4.46
C LEU A 135 9.27 1.54 5.77
N GLU A 136 9.67 2.18 6.86
CA GLU A 136 9.70 1.56 8.19
C GLU A 136 8.30 1.07 8.60
N LYS A 137 7.27 1.93 8.46
CA LYS A 137 5.90 1.57 8.83
C LYS A 137 5.34 0.47 7.94
N ILE A 138 5.60 0.51 6.64
CA ILE A 138 5.20 -0.56 5.71
C ILE A 138 5.80 -1.90 6.15
N ARG A 139 7.11 -1.94 6.45
CA ARG A 139 7.80 -3.16 6.88
C ARG A 139 7.28 -3.68 8.22
N GLU A 140 7.05 -2.79 9.18
CA GLU A 140 6.44 -3.13 10.47
C GLU A 140 5.05 -3.75 10.30
N ILE A 141 4.17 -3.10 9.54
CA ILE A 141 2.79 -3.56 9.31
C ILE A 141 2.77 -4.91 8.56
N LEU A 142 3.65 -5.10 7.59
CA LEU A 142 3.74 -6.33 6.81
C LEU A 142 4.56 -7.45 7.51
N GLY A 143 5.15 -7.17 8.68
CA GLY A 143 5.98 -8.13 9.41
C GLY A 143 7.28 -8.52 8.70
N ILE A 144 7.84 -7.62 7.90
CA ILE A 144 9.08 -7.83 7.14
C ILE A 144 10.23 -7.17 7.91
N SER A 145 11.19 -7.96 8.40
CA SER A 145 12.37 -7.49 9.16
C SER A 145 13.56 -7.23 8.26
#